data_AF-A0ABD1WII6-F1
#
_entry.id   AF-A0ABD1WII6-F1
#
_cell.length_a   1.000
_cell.length_b   1.000
_cell.length_c   1.000
_cell.angle_alpha   90.00
_cell.angle_beta   90.00
_cell.angle_gamma   90.00
#
_symmetry.space_group_name_H-M   'P 1'
#
loop_
_entity.id
_entity.type
_entity.pdbx_description
1 polymer ?
#
loop_
_entity_poly.entity_id
_entity_poly.type
_entity_poly.pdbx_seq_one_letter_code
_entity_poly.pdbx_strand_id
1 'polypeptide(L)'
;MALLHPFFSDKSVPKILNFSPTCSTSKLINRVPTKQKDLVSHQLPFKYNHNNGYFPVRKHWKKWHAVAEEIFGGLSSSASSDDDQDEGVILSPSSQDEVAEYDWTEEWYPLYLTKNLPDDAPLGLTVFDKQVVLYRDGNGEIRCFQDRCPHRLAKLSEGQLIDGKLECLYHGWQFEGNGICVTIPQLPTGANIPQSACLKPYEVRDSQGVIWIWMSNKTPSNAKKIPWFENFARPGFRDISTIHELPYDHSILLENLMDPAHVPISHDRTDFTAKREDATALFFEVTERTDRGFAGWWGREKDRSTANYIPNFLRFEAPCVLHNSREIIDKNGEKNYFSGLFLCRPSGQGKSMLIVRFGNSGKPPGLLKIIPQWYFHQNASKVFEQDMGFLSSQNEILMKDNVPTRELYINLKSSDTWVAEYRKWMDKVGKGMPYHIGHSTISLPKYPAVVEHAPAGFVASLSASQPAKGGIGDMYAPNLANRYFRHVIHCKDCRSVLKAFRAWKNALSIVALVSTALAILVSGRQWKAFLLFSTTICLAGIHICTTAIAMNTTNFIRTHRRL
;
A
#
# COMPACT_ATOMS: atom_id res chain seq x y z
N MET A 1 -25.47 -41.55 -38.38
CA MET A 1 -26.71 -40.81 -38.68
C MET A 1 -26.31 -39.50 -39.34
N ALA A 2 -26.52 -39.42 -40.63
CA ALA A 2 -26.27 -38.25 -41.46
C ALA A 2 -27.28 -37.14 -41.15
N LEU A 3 -26.91 -35.89 -41.41
CA LEU A 3 -27.67 -34.99 -42.28
C LEU A 3 -26.83 -33.75 -42.62
N LEU A 4 -26.48 -33.66 -43.91
CA LEU A 4 -26.03 -32.47 -44.63
C LEU A 4 -27.29 -31.72 -45.13
N HIS A 5 -27.27 -30.39 -45.21
CA HIS A 5 -27.46 -29.63 -46.46
C HIS A 5 -27.26 -28.09 -46.26
N PRO A 6 -26.92 -27.31 -47.33
CA PRO A 6 -26.26 -26.00 -47.28
C PRO A 6 -27.03 -24.84 -47.98
N PHE A 7 -26.32 -23.69 -48.17
CA PHE A 7 -26.60 -22.45 -48.95
C PHE A 7 -27.28 -21.27 -48.18
N PHE A 8 -27.00 -19.96 -48.34
CA PHE A 8 -26.33 -19.15 -49.39
C PHE A 8 -25.59 -17.90 -48.80
N SER A 9 -24.71 -17.35 -49.64
CA SER A 9 -23.89 -16.13 -49.54
C SER A 9 -24.64 -14.81 -49.30
N ASP A 10 -24.06 -13.90 -48.50
CA ASP A 10 -23.99 -12.48 -48.91
C ASP A 10 -22.73 -11.76 -48.35
N LYS A 11 -22.15 -10.92 -49.22
CA LYS A 11 -20.90 -10.18 -49.01
C LYS A 11 -21.20 -8.84 -48.36
N SER A 12 -20.54 -8.53 -47.25
CA SER A 12 -20.14 -7.15 -46.96
C SER A 12 -18.88 -7.13 -46.10
N VAL A 13 -17.86 -6.45 -46.64
CA VAL A 13 -16.52 -6.30 -46.06
C VAL A 13 -16.50 -5.01 -45.25
N PRO A 14 -16.14 -5.03 -43.96
CA PRO A 14 -15.53 -3.90 -43.31
C PRO A 14 -14.00 -4.07 -43.35
N LYS A 15 -13.30 -2.99 -43.68
CA LYS A 15 -11.83 -2.91 -43.64
C LYS A 15 -11.30 -3.41 -42.28
N ILE A 16 -10.67 -4.57 -42.29
CA ILE A 16 -9.93 -5.09 -41.15
C ILE A 16 -8.63 -4.29 -41.06
N LEU A 17 -8.50 -3.49 -40.01
CA LEU A 17 -7.21 -2.98 -39.55
C LEU A 17 -6.35 -4.20 -39.18
N ASN A 18 -5.37 -4.51 -40.01
CA ASN A 18 -4.37 -5.56 -39.76
C ASN A 18 -3.51 -5.20 -38.55
N PHE A 19 -3.97 -5.55 -37.34
CA PHE A 19 -3.08 -5.79 -36.22
C PHE A 19 -2.66 -7.25 -36.25
N SER A 20 -1.53 -7.55 -36.89
CA SER A 20 -0.86 -8.84 -36.68
C SER A 20 -0.30 -8.88 -35.26
N PRO A 21 -0.72 -9.81 -34.38
CA PRO A 21 -0.09 -10.00 -33.08
C PRO A 21 1.11 -10.92 -33.27
N THR A 22 2.14 -10.44 -33.95
CA THR A 22 3.46 -11.07 -33.83
C THR A 22 3.98 -10.77 -32.42
N CYS A 23 4.70 -11.70 -31.80
CA CYS A 23 5.48 -11.45 -30.58
C CYS A 23 6.30 -10.16 -30.77
N SER A 24 5.80 -9.01 -30.31
CA SER A 24 6.59 -7.80 -30.25
C SER A 24 7.56 -8.00 -29.10
N THR A 25 8.74 -8.52 -29.40
CA THR A 25 9.87 -8.37 -28.50
C THR A 25 10.11 -6.86 -28.40
N SER A 26 9.64 -6.22 -27.33
CA SER A 26 10.34 -5.02 -26.89
C SER A 26 11.79 -5.47 -26.73
N LYS A 27 12.69 -4.90 -27.54
CA LYS A 27 14.12 -5.16 -27.39
C LYS A 27 14.49 -4.68 -26.00
N LEU A 28 14.47 -5.57 -25.02
CA LEU A 28 15.17 -5.45 -23.75
C LEU A 28 16.65 -5.30 -24.12
N ILE A 29 17.12 -4.07 -24.27
CA ILE A 29 18.54 -3.77 -24.43
C ILE A 29 19.17 -3.97 -23.04
N ASN A 30 19.37 -5.22 -22.65
CA ASN A 30 20.32 -5.58 -21.61
C ASN A 30 21.72 -5.50 -22.22
N ARG A 31 22.32 -4.31 -22.20
CA ARG A 31 23.78 -4.19 -22.19
C ARG A 31 24.20 -3.89 -20.76
N VAL A 32 24.40 -4.95 -19.99
CA VAL A 32 25.27 -4.93 -18.81
C VAL A 32 26.70 -5.13 -19.33
N PRO A 33 27.64 -4.18 -19.17
CA PRO A 33 29.04 -4.51 -19.34
C PRO A 33 29.52 -5.16 -18.03
N THR A 34 29.72 -6.48 -18.08
CA THR A 34 30.63 -7.17 -17.17
C THR A 34 32.04 -6.59 -17.37
N LYS A 35 32.48 -5.73 -16.44
CA LYS A 35 33.88 -5.59 -16.02
C LYS A 35 33.96 -4.64 -14.83
N GLN A 36 34.05 -5.22 -13.65
CA GLN A 36 34.60 -4.59 -12.46
C GLN A 36 36.09 -4.35 -12.72
N LYS A 37 36.45 -3.11 -13.04
CA LYS A 37 37.83 -2.62 -12.95
C LYS A 37 37.80 -1.18 -12.46
N ASP A 38 38.68 -0.93 -11.51
CA ASP A 38 38.88 0.31 -10.77
C ASP A 38 38.86 1.55 -11.68
N LEU A 39 37.94 2.46 -11.40
CA LEU A 39 37.96 3.83 -11.89
C LEU A 39 37.81 4.77 -10.70
N VAL A 40 38.97 5.16 -10.17
CA VAL A 40 39.17 6.37 -9.41
C VAL A 40 38.70 7.54 -10.29
N SER A 41 37.57 8.16 -9.96
CA SER A 41 37.11 9.38 -10.63
C SER A 41 37.47 10.60 -9.78
N HIS A 42 38.39 11.39 -10.31
CA HIS A 42 38.72 12.73 -9.85
C HIS A 42 37.46 13.58 -9.60
N GLN A 43 37.27 13.99 -8.35
CA GLN A 43 36.36 15.06 -7.96
C GLN A 43 36.90 16.40 -8.48
N LEU A 44 36.09 17.14 -9.23
CA LEU A 44 36.22 18.59 -9.32
C LEU A 44 35.53 19.21 -8.10
N PRO A 45 36.19 20.09 -7.33
CA PRO A 45 35.67 20.56 -6.06
C PRO A 45 34.70 21.73 -6.26
N PHE A 46 33.47 21.58 -5.78
CA PHE A 46 32.63 22.74 -5.44
C PHE A 46 33.21 23.39 -4.18
N LYS A 47 33.92 24.51 -4.37
CA LYS A 47 34.42 25.35 -3.26
C LYS A 47 33.24 26.04 -2.57
N TYR A 48 32.97 25.65 -1.33
CA TYR A 48 32.25 26.46 -0.36
C TYR A 48 33.16 27.60 0.10
N ASN A 49 32.70 28.85 -0.03
CA ASN A 49 33.42 30.01 0.46
C ASN A 49 32.85 30.43 1.82
N HIS A 50 33.61 30.18 2.89
CA HIS A 50 33.38 30.79 4.19
C HIS A 50 33.84 32.25 4.14
N ASN A 51 32.96 33.19 4.47
CA ASN A 51 33.39 34.47 5.01
C ASN A 51 32.47 34.89 6.16
N ASN A 52 33.07 34.96 7.34
CA ASN A 52 32.52 35.53 8.56
C ASN A 52 32.34 37.04 8.40
N GLY A 53 31.18 37.55 8.83
CA GLY A 53 30.93 38.97 9.02
C GLY A 53 29.85 39.17 10.08
N TYR A 54 30.28 39.27 11.35
CA TYR A 54 29.49 39.82 12.45
C TYR A 54 29.10 41.27 12.14
N PHE A 55 27.85 41.70 12.40
CA PHE A 55 27.50 42.92 13.15
C PHE A 55 25.96 42.96 13.42
N PRO A 56 25.49 43.57 14.53
CA PRO A 56 24.22 43.28 15.19
C PRO A 56 23.11 44.29 14.84
N VAL A 57 21.84 43.89 14.92
CA VAL A 57 20.71 44.81 14.80
C VAL A 57 20.07 45.08 16.16
N ARG A 58 20.18 46.34 16.58
CA ARG A 58 19.56 46.95 17.77
C ARG A 58 18.06 47.14 17.55
N LYS A 59 17.27 46.88 18.60
CA LYS A 59 15.90 47.40 18.80
C LYS A 59 15.90 48.92 18.73
N HIS A 60 14.92 49.54 18.05
CA HIS A 60 14.40 50.87 18.40
C HIS A 60 12.93 51.01 17.96
N TRP A 61 12.07 51.38 18.91
CA TRP A 61 10.70 51.84 18.71
C TRP A 61 10.69 53.33 18.33
N LYS A 62 9.77 53.78 17.47
CA LYS A 62 9.25 55.17 17.47
C LYS A 62 7.77 55.23 17.03
N LYS A 63 6.94 55.74 17.94
CA LYS A 63 5.63 56.39 17.72
C LYS A 63 5.80 57.68 16.91
N TRP A 64 4.81 58.07 16.09
CA TRP A 64 4.29 59.45 15.86
C TRP A 64 2.92 59.31 15.13
N HIS A 65 1.78 59.69 15.72
CA HIS A 65 1.10 61.01 15.81
C HIS A 65 0.29 61.42 14.57
N ALA A 66 -0.96 61.79 14.87
CA ALA A 66 -2.04 62.19 13.97
C ALA A 66 -1.97 63.67 13.57
N VAL A 67 -2.62 64.01 12.45
CA VAL A 67 -3.16 65.34 12.15
C VAL A 67 -4.49 65.14 11.41
N ALA A 68 -5.50 65.91 11.83
CA ALA A 68 -6.88 65.91 11.35
C ALA A 68 -7.14 67.08 10.38
N GLU A 69 -8.18 66.97 9.55
CA GLU A 69 -8.99 68.09 9.03
C GLU A 69 -10.33 67.58 8.44
N GLU A 70 -11.39 67.73 9.23
CA GLU A 70 -12.76 68.29 8.98
C GLU A 70 -13.05 68.93 7.56
N ILE A 71 -14.25 69.01 6.92
CA ILE A 71 -15.68 69.22 7.32
C ILE A 71 -16.65 68.84 6.14
N PHE A 72 -17.94 68.60 6.50
CA PHE A 72 -19.24 68.68 5.75
C PHE A 72 -19.77 67.35 5.16
N GLY A 73 -20.97 66.83 5.44
CA GLY A 73 -22.15 67.28 6.19
C GLY A 73 -23.43 67.01 5.36
N GLY A 74 -24.32 66.09 5.77
CA GLY A 74 -25.70 66.05 5.23
C GLY A 74 -26.49 64.71 5.22
N LEU A 75 -27.34 64.54 6.25
CA LEU A 75 -28.65 63.86 6.32
C LEU A 75 -28.86 62.32 6.16
N SER A 76 -29.21 61.70 7.29
CA SER A 76 -30.48 60.98 7.60
C SER A 76 -31.01 59.86 6.69
N SER A 77 -30.99 58.60 7.18
CA SER A 77 -32.18 57.96 7.80
C SER A 77 -31.86 56.52 8.26
N SER A 78 -32.54 56.09 9.32
CA SER A 78 -32.41 54.84 10.05
C SER A 78 -33.00 53.62 9.33
N ALA A 79 -32.30 52.48 9.39
CA ALA A 79 -32.91 51.16 9.64
C ALA A 79 -31.83 50.13 10.00
N SER A 80 -32.08 49.41 11.09
CA SER A 80 -31.26 48.37 11.70
C SER A 80 -31.38 47.02 10.99
N SER A 81 -30.25 46.34 10.77
CA SER A 81 -30.14 44.88 10.83
C SER A 81 -28.66 44.49 10.95
N ASP A 82 -28.37 43.59 11.88
CA ASP A 82 -27.05 43.06 12.20
C ASP A 82 -26.38 42.42 10.97
N ASP A 83 -25.21 42.93 10.59
CA ASP A 83 -24.32 42.33 9.59
C ASP A 83 -23.18 41.59 10.30
N ASP A 84 -23.20 40.26 10.23
CA ASP A 84 -22.03 39.41 10.39
C ASP A 84 -21.01 39.77 9.30
N GLN A 85 -19.81 40.18 9.71
CA GLN A 85 -18.71 40.50 8.82
C GLN A 85 -18.17 39.23 8.14
N ASP A 86 -18.72 38.92 6.98
CA ASP A 86 -18.11 38.06 5.97
C ASP A 86 -17.00 38.88 5.29
N GLU A 87 -15.76 38.75 5.76
CA GLU A 87 -14.60 39.32 5.05
C GLU A 87 -14.39 38.56 3.73
N GLY A 88 -15.04 39.06 2.69
CA GLY A 88 -14.84 38.69 1.31
C GLY A 88 -13.39 38.90 0.88
N VAL A 89 -12.66 37.80 0.76
CA VAL A 89 -11.35 37.78 0.13
C VAL A 89 -11.51 38.16 -1.34
N ILE A 90 -10.94 39.30 -1.72
CA ILE A 90 -10.76 39.70 -3.12
C ILE A 90 -9.86 38.66 -3.79
N LEU A 91 -10.49 37.73 -4.50
CA LEU A 91 -9.80 36.81 -5.40
C LEU A 91 -9.21 37.63 -6.54
N SER A 92 -7.89 37.72 -6.59
CA SER A 92 -7.19 38.02 -7.84
C SER A 92 -7.52 36.88 -8.82
N PRO A 93 -7.74 37.13 -10.13
CA PRO A 93 -8.07 36.06 -11.06
C PRO A 93 -6.87 35.11 -11.14
N SER A 94 -6.99 33.92 -10.53
CA SER A 94 -6.06 32.85 -10.81
C SER A 94 -6.20 32.50 -12.28
N SER A 95 -5.05 32.44 -12.96
CA SER A 95 -4.91 31.84 -14.28
C SER A 95 -5.82 30.63 -14.42
N GLN A 96 -6.64 30.61 -15.48
CA GLN A 96 -7.50 29.48 -15.84
C GLN A 96 -6.76 28.16 -15.62
N ASP A 97 -7.31 27.30 -14.78
CA ASP A 97 -6.75 25.99 -14.44
C ASP A 97 -6.58 25.15 -15.73
N GLU A 98 -5.36 25.12 -16.27
CA GLU A 98 -4.99 24.16 -17.30
C GLU A 98 -5.12 22.76 -16.68
N VAL A 99 -6.13 22.03 -17.13
CA VAL A 99 -6.33 20.62 -16.79
C VAL A 99 -5.17 19.85 -17.42
N ALA A 100 -4.16 19.51 -16.61
CA ALA A 100 -3.06 18.68 -17.07
C ALA A 100 -3.59 17.30 -17.51
N GLU A 101 -3.26 16.89 -18.74
CA GLU A 101 -3.52 15.54 -19.24
C GLU A 101 -2.60 14.56 -18.48
N TYR A 102 -3.10 13.99 -17.38
CA TYR A 102 -2.36 13.06 -16.53
C TYR A 102 -2.84 11.62 -16.80
N ASP A 103 -2.01 10.79 -17.43
CA ASP A 103 -2.32 9.37 -17.63
C ASP A 103 -1.80 8.53 -16.46
N TRP A 104 -2.72 7.99 -15.65
CA TRP A 104 -2.41 7.14 -14.50
C TRP A 104 -1.73 5.82 -14.90
N THR A 105 -1.84 5.37 -16.15
CA THR A 105 -1.15 4.16 -16.61
C THR A 105 0.33 4.41 -16.93
N GLU A 106 0.73 5.67 -17.13
CA GLU A 106 2.11 6.09 -17.37
C GLU A 106 2.86 6.44 -16.08
N GLU A 107 2.63 5.63 -15.05
CA GLU A 107 3.21 5.78 -13.72
C GLU A 107 3.72 4.43 -13.19
N TRP A 108 4.64 4.51 -12.23
CA TRP A 108 5.10 3.35 -11.49
C TRP A 108 4.24 3.12 -10.26
N TYR A 109 3.72 1.90 -10.11
CA TYR A 109 2.98 1.49 -8.93
C TYR A 109 3.78 0.47 -8.11
N PRO A 110 3.73 0.55 -6.77
CA PRO A 110 4.29 -0.48 -5.91
C PRO A 110 3.50 -1.78 -6.14
N LEU A 111 4.19 -2.82 -6.59
CA LEU A 111 3.58 -4.10 -6.90
C LEU A 111 3.71 -5.09 -5.74
N TYR A 112 4.92 -5.26 -5.19
CA TYR A 112 5.18 -6.22 -4.12
C TYR A 112 6.53 -5.98 -3.44
N LEU A 113 6.77 -6.61 -2.27
CA LEU A 113 8.09 -6.62 -1.66
C LEU A 113 8.96 -7.72 -2.29
N THR A 114 10.16 -7.36 -2.75
CA THR A 114 11.10 -8.30 -3.40
C THR A 114 11.37 -9.53 -2.54
N LYS A 115 11.58 -9.33 -1.24
CA LYS A 115 11.89 -10.41 -0.27
C LYS A 115 10.76 -11.41 -0.07
N ASN A 116 9.52 -11.02 -0.41
CA ASN A 116 8.33 -11.84 -0.24
C ASN A 116 7.89 -12.55 -1.52
N LEU A 117 8.47 -12.21 -2.67
CA LEU A 117 8.20 -12.90 -3.94
C LEU A 117 8.55 -14.39 -3.78
N PRO A 118 7.63 -15.33 -4.06
CA PRO A 118 7.94 -16.75 -4.01
C PRO A 118 9.06 -17.10 -4.99
N ASP A 119 9.92 -18.02 -4.57
CA ASP A 119 11.07 -18.46 -5.37
C ASP A 119 10.69 -19.58 -6.37
N ASP A 120 9.59 -20.29 -6.11
CA ASP A 120 9.18 -21.53 -6.75
C ASP A 120 7.75 -21.52 -7.32
N ALA A 121 7.05 -20.38 -7.24
CA ALA A 121 5.65 -20.28 -7.66
C ALA A 121 5.34 -18.92 -8.29
N PRO A 122 4.44 -18.87 -9.29
CA PRO A 122 3.89 -17.61 -9.77
C PRO A 122 2.96 -16.97 -8.73
N LEU A 123 2.91 -15.64 -8.74
CA LEU A 123 2.09 -14.84 -7.82
C LEU A 123 1.08 -13.97 -8.60
N GLY A 124 -0.21 -14.19 -8.36
CA GLY A 124 -1.29 -13.37 -8.90
C GLY A 124 -1.49 -12.09 -8.09
N LEU A 125 -1.57 -10.95 -8.77
CA LEU A 125 -1.79 -9.62 -8.21
C LEU A 125 -2.76 -8.83 -9.09
N THR A 126 -3.24 -7.69 -8.60
CA THR A 126 -4.17 -6.83 -9.36
C THR A 126 -3.75 -5.37 -9.26
N VAL A 127 -3.86 -4.65 -10.38
CA VAL A 127 -3.72 -3.18 -10.45
C VAL A 127 -4.78 -2.65 -11.41
N PHE A 128 -5.60 -1.69 -10.98
CA PHE A 128 -6.74 -1.17 -11.76
C PHE A 128 -7.68 -2.27 -12.29
N ASP A 129 -8.04 -3.25 -11.45
CA ASP A 129 -8.83 -4.44 -11.82
C ASP A 129 -8.20 -5.32 -12.92
N LYS A 130 -6.96 -5.05 -13.33
CA LYS A 130 -6.19 -5.89 -14.25
C LYS A 130 -5.38 -6.89 -13.46
N GLN A 131 -5.64 -8.18 -13.71
CA GLN A 131 -4.90 -9.28 -13.11
C GLN A 131 -3.54 -9.45 -13.80
N VAL A 132 -2.49 -9.54 -12.99
CA VAL A 132 -1.10 -9.73 -13.42
C VAL A 132 -0.46 -10.89 -12.67
N VAL A 133 0.45 -11.59 -13.34
CA VAL A 133 1.24 -12.69 -12.78
C VAL A 133 2.70 -12.27 -12.66
N LEU A 134 3.26 -12.38 -11.46
CA LEU A 134 4.62 -12.01 -11.10
C LEU A 134 5.41 -13.26 -10.69
N TYR A 135 6.60 -13.48 -11.24
CA TYR A 135 7.46 -14.62 -10.86
C TYR A 135 8.94 -14.34 -11.15
N ARG A 136 9.83 -15.20 -10.64
CA ARG A 136 11.25 -15.23 -11.04
C ARG A 136 11.44 -16.30 -12.12
N ASP A 137 12.00 -15.92 -13.26
CA ASP A 137 12.32 -16.88 -14.32
C ASP A 137 13.57 -17.71 -14.00
N GLY A 138 13.92 -18.65 -14.89
CA GLY A 138 15.10 -19.52 -14.74
C GLY A 138 16.45 -18.79 -14.69
N ASN A 139 16.49 -17.51 -15.09
CA ASN A 139 17.68 -16.67 -14.99
C ASN A 139 17.67 -15.83 -13.68
N GLY A 140 16.65 -15.98 -12.84
CA GLY A 140 16.43 -15.19 -11.63
C GLY A 140 15.87 -13.79 -11.89
N GLU A 141 15.51 -13.46 -13.14
CA GLU A 141 14.92 -12.17 -13.48
C GLU A 141 13.45 -12.12 -13.08
N ILE A 142 13.00 -10.99 -12.51
CA ILE A 142 11.60 -10.78 -12.14
C ILE A 142 10.81 -10.47 -13.40
N ARG A 143 9.77 -11.26 -13.67
CA ARG A 143 8.90 -11.13 -14.83
C ARG A 143 7.46 -10.86 -14.41
N CYS A 144 6.78 -10.04 -15.21
CA CYS A 144 5.37 -9.74 -15.01
C CYS A 144 4.62 -9.78 -16.33
N PHE A 145 3.46 -10.44 -16.33
CA PHE A 145 2.58 -10.54 -17.48
C PHE A 145 1.13 -10.34 -17.08
N GLN A 146 0.25 -10.11 -18.06
CA GLN A 146 -1.17 -10.29 -17.85
C GLN A 146 -1.45 -11.72 -17.36
N ASP A 147 -2.23 -11.87 -16.30
CA ASP A 147 -2.56 -13.17 -15.69
C ASP A 147 -3.63 -13.92 -16.50
N ARG A 148 -3.31 -14.23 -17.75
CA ARG A 148 -4.26 -14.81 -18.70
C ARG A 148 -3.52 -15.61 -19.77
N CYS A 149 -3.73 -16.92 -19.76
CA CYS A 149 -3.20 -17.79 -20.80
C CYS A 149 -3.85 -17.45 -22.16
N PRO A 150 -3.06 -17.25 -23.24
CA PRO A 150 -3.59 -16.91 -24.56
C PRO A 150 -4.39 -18.06 -25.20
N HIS A 151 -4.27 -19.29 -24.70
CA HIS A 151 -5.02 -20.43 -25.21
C HIS A 151 -6.52 -20.36 -24.85
N ARG A 152 -6.84 -20.37 -23.55
CA ARG A 152 -8.24 -20.39 -23.05
C ARG A 152 -8.45 -19.62 -21.75
N LEU A 153 -7.68 -18.54 -21.57
CA LEU A 153 -7.86 -17.53 -20.53
C LEU A 153 -7.66 -18.01 -19.08
N ALA A 154 -7.16 -19.24 -18.89
CA ALA A 154 -6.77 -19.74 -17.58
C ALA A 154 -5.78 -18.78 -16.89
N LYS A 155 -5.93 -18.61 -15.58
CA LYS A 155 -4.99 -17.82 -14.78
C LYS A 155 -3.65 -18.53 -14.76
N LEU A 156 -2.61 -17.81 -15.11
CA LEU A 156 -1.23 -18.30 -15.08
C LEU A 156 -0.65 -18.25 -13.66
N SER A 157 -1.20 -17.42 -12.78
CA SER A 157 -0.86 -17.36 -11.37
C SER A 157 -1.25 -18.61 -10.58
N GLU A 158 -2.22 -19.38 -11.08
CA GLU A 158 -2.54 -20.73 -10.59
C GLU A 158 -1.62 -21.79 -11.23
N GLY A 159 -0.70 -21.35 -12.08
CA GLY A 159 0.31 -22.15 -12.77
C GLY A 159 1.41 -22.71 -11.86
N GLN A 160 2.44 -23.23 -12.49
CA GLN A 160 3.67 -23.65 -11.82
C GLN A 160 4.91 -23.20 -12.61
N LEU A 161 6.08 -23.28 -11.96
CA LEU A 161 7.36 -23.03 -12.61
C LEU A 161 8.04 -24.37 -12.95
N ILE A 162 8.27 -24.62 -14.23
CA ILE A 162 8.98 -25.81 -14.72
C ILE A 162 10.27 -25.33 -15.40
N ASP A 163 11.42 -25.72 -14.85
CA ASP A 163 12.74 -25.30 -15.35
C ASP A 163 12.85 -23.77 -15.56
N GLY A 164 12.23 -23.01 -14.64
CA GLY A 164 12.20 -21.54 -14.69
C GLY A 164 11.26 -20.93 -15.74
N LYS A 165 10.42 -21.74 -16.39
CA LYS A 165 9.36 -21.32 -17.31
C LYS A 165 8.01 -21.33 -16.62
N LEU A 166 7.14 -20.41 -17.00
CA LEU A 166 5.78 -20.35 -16.49
C LEU A 166 4.90 -21.36 -17.23
N GLU A 167 4.33 -22.33 -16.52
CA GLU A 167 3.44 -23.34 -17.08
C GLU A 167 1.98 -23.09 -16.66
N CYS A 168 1.08 -23.10 -17.64
CA CYS A 168 -0.36 -23.06 -17.42
C CYS A 168 -0.90 -24.43 -17.00
N LEU A 169 -1.49 -24.55 -15.80
CA LEU A 169 -2.04 -25.81 -15.30
C LEU A 169 -3.26 -26.35 -16.09
N TYR A 170 -3.85 -25.57 -17.00
CA TYR A 170 -4.98 -26.07 -17.77
C TYR A 170 -4.54 -27.08 -18.85
N HIS A 171 -3.48 -26.77 -19.61
CA HIS A 171 -3.04 -27.61 -20.74
C HIS A 171 -1.52 -27.77 -20.85
N GLY A 172 -0.75 -27.29 -19.87
CA GLY A 172 0.70 -27.43 -19.84
C GLY A 172 1.44 -26.55 -20.86
N TRP A 173 0.83 -25.47 -21.33
CA TRP A 173 1.54 -24.52 -22.20
C TRP A 173 2.61 -23.80 -21.36
N GLN A 174 3.86 -23.84 -21.81
CA GLN A 174 4.99 -23.24 -21.10
C GLN A 174 5.49 -22.00 -21.83
N PHE A 175 5.81 -20.97 -21.06
CA PHE A 175 6.28 -19.67 -21.54
C PHE A 175 7.63 -19.32 -20.91
N GLU A 176 8.57 -18.85 -21.73
CA GLU A 176 9.85 -18.32 -21.26
C GLU A 176 9.71 -16.95 -20.59
N GLY A 177 10.80 -16.45 -20.00
CA GLY A 177 10.84 -15.15 -19.33
C GLY A 177 10.54 -13.95 -20.24
N ASN A 178 10.65 -14.09 -21.57
CA ASN A 178 10.22 -13.09 -22.55
C ASN A 178 8.72 -13.21 -22.93
N GLY A 179 8.01 -14.20 -22.39
CA GLY A 179 6.60 -14.47 -22.64
C GLY A 179 6.31 -15.32 -23.88
N ILE A 180 7.32 -15.79 -24.61
CA ILE A 180 7.14 -16.65 -25.79
C ILE A 180 6.81 -18.07 -25.35
N CYS A 181 5.79 -18.68 -25.97
CA CYS A 181 5.47 -20.08 -25.73
C CYS A 181 6.51 -20.99 -26.38
N VAL A 182 7.04 -21.93 -25.61
CA VAL A 182 8.10 -22.86 -26.05
C VAL A 182 7.69 -24.32 -25.96
N THR A 183 6.62 -24.63 -25.24
CA THR A 183 6.10 -25.99 -25.10
C THR A 183 4.59 -25.97 -25.19
N ILE A 184 4.03 -26.78 -26.07
CA ILE A 184 2.60 -27.11 -26.15
C ILE A 184 2.50 -28.64 -26.17
N PRO A 185 2.14 -29.30 -25.06
CA PRO A 185 2.17 -30.76 -24.98
C PRO A 185 1.24 -31.46 -25.98
N GLN A 186 0.18 -30.78 -26.41
CA GLN A 186 -0.79 -31.33 -27.37
C GLN A 186 -0.38 -31.10 -28.83
N LEU A 187 0.73 -30.43 -29.09
CA LEU A 187 1.21 -30.15 -30.44
C LEU A 187 2.02 -31.35 -30.95
N PRO A 188 1.73 -31.89 -32.16
CA PRO A 188 2.48 -33.01 -32.71
C PRO A 188 3.98 -32.73 -32.82
N THR A 189 4.81 -33.75 -32.63
CA THR A 189 6.26 -33.66 -32.78
C THR A 189 6.62 -33.07 -34.15
N GLY A 190 7.44 -32.00 -34.14
CA GLY A 190 7.89 -31.32 -35.36
C GLY A 190 6.94 -30.26 -35.91
N ALA A 191 5.75 -30.09 -35.33
CA ALA A 191 4.88 -28.96 -35.68
C ALA A 191 5.34 -27.66 -35.02
N ASN A 192 5.13 -26.54 -35.70
CA ASN A 192 5.52 -25.22 -35.22
C ASN A 192 4.52 -24.67 -34.21
N ILE A 193 5.04 -24.07 -33.12
CA ILE A 193 4.23 -23.29 -32.19
C ILE A 193 3.74 -22.02 -32.91
N PRO A 194 2.45 -21.66 -32.80
CA PRO A 194 1.94 -20.43 -33.40
C PRO A 194 2.68 -19.19 -32.91
N GLN A 195 3.05 -18.27 -33.81
CA GLN A 195 3.77 -17.04 -33.45
C GLN A 195 2.98 -16.10 -32.52
N SER A 196 1.66 -16.25 -32.48
CA SER A 196 0.77 -15.51 -31.58
C SER A 196 0.64 -16.13 -30.18
N ALA A 197 1.28 -17.29 -29.94
CA ALA A 197 1.32 -17.94 -28.63
C ALA A 197 2.30 -17.22 -27.70
N CYS A 198 1.93 -16.02 -27.27
CA CYS A 198 2.73 -15.21 -26.36
C CYS A 198 1.91 -14.52 -25.29
N LEU A 199 2.56 -14.28 -24.16
CA LEU A 199 2.02 -13.51 -23.06
C LEU A 199 2.12 -12.01 -23.36
N LYS A 200 1.26 -11.22 -22.71
CA LYS A 200 1.35 -9.75 -22.74
C LYS A 200 2.19 -9.28 -21.56
N PRO A 201 3.40 -8.74 -21.77
CA PRO A 201 4.28 -8.34 -20.69
C PRO A 201 3.83 -7.03 -20.05
N TYR A 202 4.24 -6.85 -18.78
CA TYR A 202 4.30 -5.57 -18.09
C TYR A 202 5.75 -5.31 -17.68
N GLU A 203 6.21 -4.07 -17.82
CA GLU A 203 7.53 -3.71 -17.34
C GLU A 203 7.54 -3.64 -15.80
N VAL A 204 8.55 -4.26 -15.20
CA VAL A 204 8.77 -4.23 -13.75
C VAL A 204 10.21 -3.86 -13.43
N ARG A 205 10.40 -3.18 -12.30
CA ARG A 205 11.74 -2.89 -11.75
C ARG A 205 11.77 -3.10 -10.24
N ASP A 206 12.86 -3.68 -9.77
CA ASP A 206 13.16 -3.68 -8.34
C ASP A 206 13.92 -2.40 -7.99
N SER A 207 13.39 -1.61 -7.06
CA SER A 207 14.06 -0.45 -6.50
C SER A 207 13.88 -0.44 -4.98
N GLN A 208 15.01 -0.42 -4.27
CA GLN A 208 15.09 -0.37 -2.81
C GLN A 208 14.25 -1.47 -2.10
N GLY A 209 14.13 -2.66 -2.70
CA GLY A 209 13.42 -3.82 -2.14
C GLY A 209 11.92 -3.84 -2.42
N VAL A 210 11.44 -2.96 -3.30
CA VAL A 210 10.06 -2.89 -3.79
C VAL A 210 10.07 -3.15 -5.29
N ILE A 211 9.25 -4.10 -5.72
CA ILE A 211 8.98 -4.35 -7.13
C ILE A 211 7.93 -3.32 -7.57
N TRP A 212 8.25 -2.56 -8.60
CA TRP A 212 7.40 -1.56 -9.22
C TRP A 212 6.89 -2.07 -10.56
N ILE A 213 5.67 -1.71 -10.94
CA ILE A 213 5.05 -2.05 -12.24
C ILE A 213 4.65 -0.80 -13.00
N TRP A 214 4.89 -0.81 -14.30
CA TRP A 214 4.42 0.20 -15.25
C TRP A 214 3.21 -0.36 -16.01
N MET A 215 2.08 0.35 -15.96
CA MET A 215 0.79 -0.18 -16.44
C MET A 215 0.46 0.14 -17.90
N SER A 216 1.17 1.07 -18.53
CA SER A 216 1.00 1.41 -19.94
C SER A 216 1.80 0.46 -20.83
N ASN A 217 1.11 -0.14 -21.81
CA ASN A 217 1.74 -0.90 -22.88
C ASN A 217 1.85 -0.07 -24.18
N LYS A 218 1.43 1.20 -24.15
CA LYS A 218 1.45 2.10 -25.30
C LYS A 218 2.72 2.95 -25.35
N THR A 219 3.28 3.25 -24.18
CA THR A 219 4.43 4.12 -24.02
C THR A 219 5.55 3.40 -23.26
N PRO A 220 6.83 3.61 -23.65
CA PRO A 220 7.96 3.05 -22.92
C PRO A 220 7.97 3.52 -21.46
N SER A 221 8.41 2.66 -20.55
CA SER A 221 8.50 3.07 -19.15
C SER A 221 9.53 4.17 -18.93
N ASN A 222 9.20 5.10 -18.04
CA ASN A 222 10.11 6.18 -17.67
C ASN A 222 10.79 5.87 -16.33
N ALA A 223 12.05 5.45 -16.37
CA ALA A 223 12.84 5.14 -15.17
C ALA A 223 12.96 6.32 -14.18
N LYS A 224 12.89 7.57 -14.65
CA LYS A 224 13.00 8.77 -13.81
C LYS A 224 11.78 8.98 -12.92
N LYS A 225 10.65 8.32 -13.22
CA LYS A 225 9.42 8.37 -12.40
C LYS A 225 9.42 7.36 -11.25
N ILE A 226 10.44 6.50 -11.13
CA ILE A 226 10.57 5.63 -9.95
C ILE A 226 11.05 6.48 -8.78
N PRO A 227 10.31 6.53 -7.66
CA PRO A 227 10.68 7.34 -6.52
C PRO A 227 11.95 6.80 -5.86
N TRP A 228 12.75 7.71 -5.29
CA TRP A 228 13.96 7.39 -4.54
C TRP A 228 13.85 7.87 -3.09
N PHE A 229 14.11 6.97 -2.15
CA PHE A 229 13.99 7.24 -0.72
C PHE A 229 15.37 7.31 -0.07
N GLU A 230 15.86 8.52 0.13
CA GLU A 230 17.24 8.77 0.59
C GLU A 230 17.56 8.05 1.91
N ASN A 231 16.66 8.10 2.88
CA ASN A 231 16.88 7.46 4.19
C ASN A 231 17.09 5.94 4.07
N PHE A 232 16.41 5.26 3.14
CA PHE A 232 16.54 3.82 2.93
C PHE A 232 17.85 3.43 2.25
N ALA A 233 18.57 4.38 1.63
CA ALA A 233 19.89 4.15 1.06
C ALA A 233 21.03 4.38 2.07
N ARG A 234 20.74 4.97 3.24
CA ARG A 234 21.75 5.30 4.24
C ARG A 234 22.35 4.02 4.87
N PRO A 235 23.68 3.96 5.08
CA PRO A 235 24.30 2.86 5.80
C PRO A 235 23.68 2.66 7.19
N GLY A 236 23.38 1.43 7.54
CA GLY A 236 22.81 1.08 8.86
C GLY A 236 21.33 1.41 9.05
N PHE A 237 20.66 2.02 8.05
CA PHE A 237 19.21 2.19 8.09
C PHE A 237 18.52 0.83 8.01
N ARG A 238 17.58 0.59 8.91
CA ARG A 238 16.84 -0.67 8.99
C ARG A 238 15.36 -0.37 8.91
N ASP A 239 14.63 -1.16 8.12
CA ASP A 239 13.19 -1.05 8.02
C ASP A 239 12.47 -2.37 8.31
N ILE A 240 11.25 -2.22 8.81
CA ILE A 240 10.25 -3.28 8.87
C ILE A 240 9.19 -2.96 7.83
N SER A 241 8.94 -3.93 6.96
CA SER A 241 8.08 -3.76 5.79
C SER A 241 6.95 -4.79 5.80
N THR A 242 5.71 -4.33 5.57
CA THR A 242 4.52 -5.19 5.51
C THR A 242 3.64 -4.84 4.32
N ILE A 243 2.87 -5.82 3.83
CA ILE A 243 1.91 -5.67 2.71
C ILE A 243 0.50 -5.93 3.26
N HIS A 244 -0.47 -5.13 2.81
CA HIS A 244 -1.88 -5.21 3.19
C HIS A 244 -2.78 -4.96 1.97
N GLU A 245 -3.66 -5.92 1.62
CA GLU A 245 -4.79 -5.69 0.71
C GLU A 245 -6.03 -5.23 1.49
N LEU A 246 -6.64 -4.11 1.10
CA LEU A 246 -7.62 -3.37 1.89
C LEU A 246 -8.96 -3.19 1.12
N PRO A 247 -10.12 -3.35 1.80
CA PRO A 247 -11.43 -3.35 1.16
C PRO A 247 -12.04 -1.94 1.05
N TYR A 248 -11.27 -1.00 0.52
CA TYR A 248 -11.71 0.37 0.21
C TYR A 248 -10.76 1.03 -0.80
N ASP A 249 -11.20 2.13 -1.39
CA ASP A 249 -10.50 2.80 -2.48
C ASP A 249 -9.15 3.40 -2.06
N HIS A 250 -8.27 3.46 -3.06
CA HIS A 250 -6.93 4.05 -2.95
C HIS A 250 -6.94 5.50 -2.45
N SER A 251 -7.91 6.32 -2.87
CA SER A 251 -8.00 7.72 -2.44
C SER A 251 -8.31 7.83 -0.94
N ILE A 252 -9.26 7.05 -0.44
CA ILE A 252 -9.64 7.02 0.99
C ILE A 252 -8.47 6.54 1.83
N LEU A 253 -7.74 5.53 1.35
CA LEU A 253 -6.52 5.07 2.00
C LEU A 253 -5.49 6.20 2.11
N LEU A 254 -5.19 6.92 1.02
CA LEU A 254 -4.23 8.02 1.05
C LEU A 254 -4.67 9.15 1.99
N GLU A 255 -5.94 9.54 1.97
CA GLU A 255 -6.50 10.55 2.87
C GLU A 255 -6.32 10.16 4.33
N ASN A 256 -6.60 8.90 4.69
CA ASN A 256 -6.39 8.40 6.05
C ASN A 256 -4.91 8.45 6.44
N LEU A 257 -4.00 8.01 5.57
CA LEU A 257 -2.58 7.95 5.88
C LEU A 257 -1.91 9.33 6.04
N MET A 258 -2.48 10.36 5.39
CA MET A 258 -1.98 11.74 5.50
C MET A 258 -2.62 12.55 6.62
N ASP A 259 -3.63 12.01 7.32
CA ASP A 259 -4.27 12.67 8.45
C ASP A 259 -3.60 12.25 9.78
N PRO A 260 -2.73 13.07 10.38
CA PRO A 260 -2.16 12.77 11.69
C PRO A 260 -3.14 12.94 12.86
N ALA A 261 -4.29 13.60 12.69
CA ALA A 261 -5.18 13.96 13.79
C ALA A 261 -5.93 12.76 14.36
N HIS A 262 -6.27 11.77 13.54
CA HIS A 262 -6.95 10.55 14.02
C HIS A 262 -6.01 9.63 14.82
N VAL A 263 -4.68 9.70 14.63
CA VAL A 263 -3.73 8.71 15.15
C VAL A 263 -3.86 8.49 16.66
N PRO A 264 -3.87 9.53 17.53
CA PRO A 264 -4.03 9.34 18.97
C PRO A 264 -5.41 8.79 19.37
N ILE A 265 -6.44 9.03 18.55
CA ILE A 265 -7.85 8.71 18.84
C ILE A 265 -8.21 7.29 18.38
N SER A 266 -7.96 6.98 17.11
CA SER A 266 -8.30 5.70 16.49
C SER A 266 -7.43 4.58 17.03
N HIS A 267 -6.14 4.86 17.28
CA HIS A 267 -5.16 3.86 17.72
C HIS A 267 -4.86 3.90 19.22
N ASP A 268 -5.71 4.54 20.02
CA ASP A 268 -5.56 4.59 21.48
C ASP A 268 -5.31 3.19 22.08
N ARG A 269 -4.19 3.04 22.79
CA ARG A 269 -3.75 1.80 23.48
C ARG A 269 -3.60 0.58 22.57
N THR A 270 -3.46 0.78 21.26
CA THR A 270 -3.13 -0.30 20.31
C THR A 270 -1.72 -0.82 20.57
N ASP A 271 -0.83 0.12 20.90
CA ASP A 271 0.50 -0.12 21.42
C ASP A 271 0.90 0.99 22.40
N PHE A 272 2.20 1.10 22.69
CA PHE A 272 2.75 2.08 23.62
C PHE A 272 2.96 3.47 23.01
N THR A 273 2.67 3.67 21.72
CA THR A 273 3.02 4.89 20.97
C THR A 273 1.84 5.85 20.77
N ALA A 274 0.61 5.35 20.70
CA ALA A 274 -0.59 6.18 20.50
C ALA A 274 -1.47 6.19 21.77
N LYS A 275 -1.71 7.41 22.28
CA LYS A 275 -2.53 7.63 23.47
C LYS A 275 -3.56 8.70 23.20
N ARG A 276 -4.82 8.46 23.57
CA ARG A 276 -5.91 9.42 23.33
C ARG A 276 -5.64 10.80 23.92
N GLU A 277 -5.00 10.85 25.09
CA GLU A 277 -4.62 12.08 25.78
C GLU A 277 -3.59 12.94 25.03
N ASP A 278 -2.89 12.38 24.02
CA ASP A 278 -1.94 13.13 23.20
C ASP A 278 -2.62 13.93 22.07
N ALA A 279 -3.93 13.76 21.85
CA ALA A 279 -4.69 14.53 20.86
C ALA A 279 -4.64 16.03 21.18
N THR A 280 -4.23 16.84 20.20
CA THR A 280 -4.03 18.28 20.36
C THR A 280 -4.10 18.98 19.01
N ALA A 281 -4.16 20.32 19.01
CA ALA A 281 -4.09 21.10 17.79
C ALA A 281 -2.75 20.87 17.08
N LEU A 282 -2.83 20.69 15.76
CA LEU A 282 -1.67 20.52 14.90
C LEU A 282 -1.44 21.77 14.06
N PHE A 283 -0.19 22.00 13.69
CA PHE A 283 0.17 22.98 12.67
C PHE A 283 0.59 22.27 11.39
N PHE A 284 0.37 22.95 10.27
CA PHE A 284 0.74 22.50 8.95
C PHE A 284 1.35 23.67 8.17
N GLU A 285 2.49 23.44 7.55
CA GLU A 285 3.18 24.40 6.71
C GLU A 285 3.46 23.75 5.36
N VAL A 286 2.64 24.08 4.36
CA VAL A 286 2.84 23.58 2.99
C VAL A 286 3.98 24.37 2.35
N THR A 287 5.10 23.71 2.08
CA THR A 287 6.30 24.35 1.52
C THR A 287 6.45 24.11 0.02
N GLU A 288 5.76 23.11 -0.53
CA GLU A 288 5.90 22.71 -1.93
C GLU A 288 4.56 22.27 -2.51
N ARG A 289 4.28 22.70 -3.75
CA ARG A 289 3.21 22.20 -4.61
C ARG A 289 3.77 22.01 -6.01
N THR A 290 3.53 20.84 -6.59
CA THR A 290 3.94 20.46 -7.94
C THR A 290 2.79 19.73 -8.62
N ASP A 291 2.89 19.50 -9.93
CA ASP A 291 1.91 18.68 -10.66
C ASP A 291 1.90 17.22 -10.18
N ARG A 292 3.00 16.78 -9.54
CA ARG A 292 3.17 15.45 -8.97
C ARG A 292 2.93 15.38 -7.46
N GLY A 293 2.38 16.42 -6.83
CA GLY A 293 2.00 16.36 -5.42
C GLY A 293 2.49 17.55 -4.60
N PHE A 294 2.67 17.35 -3.30
CA PHE A 294 2.95 18.43 -2.35
C PHE A 294 3.79 17.94 -1.18
N ALA A 295 4.42 18.87 -0.47
CA ALA A 295 5.19 18.56 0.72
C ALA A 295 5.19 19.71 1.73
N GLY A 296 5.53 19.39 2.98
CA GLY A 296 5.68 20.38 4.01
C GLY A 296 5.85 19.82 5.41
N TRP A 297 5.83 20.73 6.39
CA TRP A 297 6.11 20.44 7.79
C TRP A 297 4.81 20.37 8.59
N TRP A 298 4.77 19.47 9.57
CA TRP A 298 3.67 19.40 10.51
C TRP A 298 4.12 18.95 11.90
N GLY A 299 3.36 19.33 12.90
CA GLY A 299 3.67 19.01 14.29
C GLY A 299 2.56 19.43 15.23
N ARG A 300 2.80 19.25 16.52
CA ARG A 300 1.87 19.70 17.56
C ARG A 300 2.07 21.20 17.79
N GLU A 301 0.99 21.98 17.79
CA GLU A 301 1.08 23.44 17.96
C GLU A 301 1.78 23.81 19.27
N LYS A 302 1.49 23.08 20.35
CA LYS A 302 2.12 23.28 21.67
C LYS A 302 3.64 23.05 21.68
N ASP A 303 4.17 22.24 20.77
CA ASP A 303 5.60 21.93 20.70
C ASP A 303 6.36 22.96 19.85
N ARG A 304 5.65 23.78 19.06
CA ARG A 304 6.26 24.72 18.10
C ARG A 304 7.18 25.75 18.75
N SER A 305 6.91 26.13 19.99
CA SER A 305 7.74 27.06 20.77
C SER A 305 8.86 26.36 21.56
N THR A 306 8.95 25.03 21.51
CA THR A 306 9.98 24.26 22.23
C THR A 306 11.32 24.42 21.52
N ALA A 307 12.35 24.81 22.28
CA ALA A 307 13.71 24.93 21.76
C ALA A 307 14.19 23.58 21.17
N ASN A 308 14.78 23.63 19.97
CA ASN A 308 15.26 22.47 19.21
C ASN A 308 14.18 21.46 18.79
N TYR A 309 12.90 21.84 18.80
CA TYR A 309 11.85 21.00 18.22
C TYR A 309 11.99 20.92 16.70
N ILE A 310 12.11 19.70 16.18
CA ILE A 310 12.10 19.42 14.74
C ILE A 310 10.74 18.81 14.39
N PRO A 311 9.93 19.48 13.55
CA PRO A 311 8.66 18.94 13.10
C PRO A 311 8.84 17.74 12.17
N ASN A 312 7.73 17.04 11.94
CA ASN A 312 7.69 15.98 10.94
C ASN A 312 7.61 16.60 9.54
N PHE A 313 8.23 15.95 8.56
CA PHE A 313 8.13 16.31 7.16
C PHE A 313 7.27 15.28 6.43
N LEU A 314 6.23 15.74 5.75
CA LEU A 314 5.37 14.92 4.91
C LEU A 314 5.56 15.29 3.44
N ARG A 315 5.64 14.28 2.57
CA ARG A 315 5.64 14.43 1.13
C ARG A 315 4.67 13.43 0.51
N PHE A 316 3.76 13.93 -0.31
CA PHE A 316 3.01 13.13 -1.25
C PHE A 316 3.66 13.26 -2.63
N GLU A 317 4.00 12.13 -3.22
CA GLU A 317 4.49 12.03 -4.60
C GLU A 317 3.55 11.11 -5.39
N ALA A 318 3.03 11.68 -6.46
CA ALA A 318 2.01 11.05 -7.27
C ALA A 318 2.53 9.77 -7.94
N PRO A 319 1.64 8.80 -8.18
CA PRO A 319 0.25 8.76 -7.71
C PRO A 319 0.08 8.08 -6.34
N CYS A 320 1.14 7.47 -5.79
CA CYS A 320 1.02 6.35 -4.87
C CYS A 320 1.93 6.44 -3.63
N VAL A 321 2.70 7.52 -3.46
CA VAL A 321 3.76 7.58 -2.45
C VAL A 321 3.42 8.63 -1.41
N LEU A 322 3.33 8.19 -0.15
CA LEU A 322 3.30 9.09 0.99
C LEU A 322 4.50 8.79 1.90
N HIS A 323 5.35 9.79 2.08
CA HIS A 323 6.54 9.70 2.91
C HIS A 323 6.42 10.66 4.09
N ASN A 324 6.54 10.11 5.29
CA ASN A 324 6.65 10.88 6.53
C ASN A 324 8.03 10.64 7.12
N SER A 325 8.78 11.70 7.41
CA SER A 325 10.12 11.59 7.97
C SER A 325 10.32 12.54 9.14
N ARG A 326 11.19 12.11 10.05
CA ARG A 326 11.54 12.89 11.23
C ARG A 326 13.03 12.76 11.49
N GLU A 327 13.69 13.90 11.67
CA GLU A 327 15.04 13.96 12.20
C GLU A 327 14.98 14.00 13.73
N ILE A 328 15.79 13.15 14.37
CA ILE A 328 15.88 13.01 15.82
C ILE A 328 17.34 13.22 16.19
N ILE A 329 17.62 14.30 16.89
CA ILE A 329 18.96 14.57 17.43
C ILE A 329 19.05 13.89 18.80
N ASP A 330 20.03 13.01 18.98
CA ASP A 330 20.23 12.34 20.25
C ASP A 330 20.97 13.22 21.28
N LYS A 331 21.18 12.69 22.49
CA LYS A 331 21.85 13.42 23.59
C LYS A 331 23.31 13.77 23.28
N ASN A 332 23.93 13.08 22.33
CA ASN A 332 25.31 13.29 21.91
C ASN A 332 25.40 14.24 20.69
N GLY A 333 24.27 14.73 20.19
CA GLY A 333 24.21 15.55 18.99
C GLY A 333 24.22 14.76 17.67
N GLU A 334 24.13 13.43 17.73
CA GLU A 334 24.09 12.57 16.54
C GLU A 334 22.70 12.60 15.91
N LYS A 335 22.64 12.77 14.59
CA LYS A 335 21.39 12.80 13.82
C LYS A 335 20.92 11.38 13.51
N ASN A 336 19.74 11.06 14.01
CA ASN A 336 19.01 9.86 13.66
C ASN A 336 17.81 10.20 12.77
N TYR A 337 17.50 9.32 11.83
CA TYR A 337 16.39 9.50 10.90
C TYR A 337 15.35 8.43 11.16
N PHE A 338 14.09 8.85 11.22
CA PHE A 338 12.94 7.97 11.12
C PHE A 338 12.22 8.23 9.78
N SER A 339 11.80 7.17 9.10
CA SER A 339 10.92 7.26 7.93
C SER A 339 9.77 6.29 8.07
N GLY A 340 8.54 6.79 7.97
CA GLY A 340 7.36 6.03 7.60
C GLY A 340 7.09 6.23 6.12
N LEU A 341 7.17 5.16 5.35
CA LEU A 341 6.89 5.17 3.91
C LEU A 341 5.66 4.32 3.65
N PHE A 342 4.66 4.92 3.00
CA PHE A 342 3.41 4.29 2.63
C PHE A 342 3.30 4.32 1.11
N LEU A 343 3.27 3.14 0.50
CA LEU A 343 3.19 2.96 -0.94
C LEU A 343 1.84 2.31 -1.26
N CYS A 344 0.93 3.09 -1.82
CA CYS A 344 -0.47 2.73 -1.99
C CYS A 344 -0.74 2.49 -3.48
N ARG A 345 -1.31 1.36 -3.88
CA ARG A 345 -1.82 1.19 -5.25
C ARG A 345 -3.33 0.99 -5.29
N PRO A 346 -4.01 1.44 -6.35
CA PRO A 346 -5.36 1.00 -6.66
C PRO A 346 -5.31 -0.44 -7.18
N SER A 347 -5.74 -1.40 -6.37
CA SER A 347 -5.93 -2.78 -6.81
C SER A 347 -7.17 -2.87 -7.73
N GLY A 348 -8.21 -2.10 -7.44
CA GLY A 348 -9.46 -2.04 -8.22
C GLY A 348 -10.52 -1.19 -7.52
N GLN A 349 -11.75 -1.20 -8.03
CA GLN A 349 -12.85 -0.49 -7.37
C GLN A 349 -13.17 -1.07 -5.99
N GLY A 350 -13.15 -0.22 -4.96
CA GLY A 350 -13.34 -0.59 -3.56
C GLY A 350 -12.20 -1.46 -3.01
N LYS A 351 -11.04 -1.50 -3.69
CA LYS A 351 -9.91 -2.37 -3.35
C LYS A 351 -8.58 -1.64 -3.53
N SER A 352 -7.77 -1.60 -2.48
CA SER A 352 -6.42 -1.00 -2.53
C SER A 352 -5.39 -1.93 -1.93
N MET A 353 -4.12 -1.69 -2.24
CA MET A 353 -3.00 -2.37 -1.58
C MET A 353 -2.05 -1.34 -1.01
N LEU A 354 -1.53 -1.64 0.18
CA LEU A 354 -0.59 -0.83 0.91
C LEU A 354 0.68 -1.61 1.22
N ILE A 355 1.84 -1.08 0.82
CA ILE A 355 3.14 -1.44 1.39
C ILE A 355 3.53 -0.38 2.40
N VAL A 356 3.72 -0.79 3.65
CA VAL A 356 4.18 0.07 4.74
C VAL A 356 5.60 -0.27 5.08
N ARG A 357 6.46 0.74 5.19
CA ARG A 357 7.85 0.57 5.59
C ARG A 357 8.21 1.59 6.66
N PHE A 358 8.42 1.11 7.88
CA PHE A 358 8.92 1.94 8.97
C PHE A 358 10.39 1.64 9.18
N GLY A 359 11.23 2.65 9.01
CA GLY A 359 12.66 2.52 9.19
C GLY A 359 13.27 3.58 10.09
N ASN A 360 14.40 3.21 10.68
CA ASN A 360 15.20 4.12 11.47
C ASN A 360 16.70 3.87 11.29
N SER A 361 17.52 4.91 11.49
CA SER A 361 18.98 4.80 11.53
C SER A 361 19.55 4.55 12.93
N GLY A 362 18.71 4.61 13.97
CA GLY A 362 19.14 4.46 15.36
C GLY A 362 19.46 3.01 15.74
N LYS A 363 20.28 2.81 16.76
CA LYS A 363 20.48 1.47 17.34
C LYS A 363 19.21 1.05 18.08
N PRO A 364 18.61 -0.12 17.78
CA PRO A 364 17.46 -0.59 18.53
C PRO A 364 17.86 -0.82 20.00
N PRO A 365 17.04 -0.35 20.96
CA PRO A 365 17.17 -0.71 22.37
C PRO A 365 17.40 -2.21 22.55
N GLY A 366 18.27 -2.61 23.48
CA GLY A 366 18.68 -4.01 23.64
C GLY A 366 17.53 -5.00 23.80
N LEU A 367 16.46 -4.60 24.50
CA LEU A 367 15.27 -5.43 24.73
C LEU A 367 14.46 -5.71 23.45
N LEU A 368 14.44 -4.79 22.48
CA LEU A 368 13.71 -4.95 21.21
C LEU A 368 14.35 -6.02 20.30
N LYS A 369 15.62 -6.40 20.54
CA LYS A 369 16.29 -7.48 19.79
C LYS A 369 15.73 -8.88 20.10
N ILE A 370 15.05 -9.05 21.23
CA ILE A 370 14.52 -10.34 21.69
C ILE A 370 13.10 -10.57 21.14
N ILE A 371 12.40 -9.48 20.77
CA ILE A 371 11.05 -9.56 20.25
C ILE A 371 11.11 -10.05 18.80
N PRO A 372 10.39 -11.14 18.46
CA PRO A 372 10.45 -11.69 17.11
C PRO A 372 9.75 -10.76 16.11
N GLN A 373 10.28 -10.70 14.89
CA GLN A 373 9.78 -9.80 13.84
C GLN A 373 8.29 -9.97 13.53
N TRP A 374 7.78 -11.20 13.55
CA TRP A 374 6.35 -11.48 13.32
C TRP A 374 5.45 -10.80 14.35
N TYR A 375 5.92 -10.57 15.58
CA TYR A 375 5.15 -9.88 16.62
C TYR A 375 5.05 -8.38 16.31
N PHE A 376 6.10 -7.78 15.75
CA PHE A 376 6.00 -6.40 15.25
C PHE A 376 5.05 -6.29 14.06
N HIS A 377 5.09 -7.24 13.11
CA HIS A 377 4.13 -7.29 12.01
C HIS A 377 2.69 -7.43 12.52
N GLN A 378 2.48 -8.28 13.54
CA GLN A 378 1.19 -8.46 14.18
C GLN A 378 0.63 -7.14 14.70
N ASN A 379 1.47 -6.37 15.41
CA ASN A 379 1.10 -5.09 16.01
C ASN A 379 0.84 -4.01 14.95
N ALA A 380 1.72 -3.89 13.96
CA ALA A 380 1.54 -2.96 12.84
C ALA A 380 0.23 -3.22 12.08
N SER A 381 -0.16 -4.49 11.93
CA SER A 381 -1.43 -4.84 11.27
C SER A 381 -2.67 -4.46 12.08
N LYS A 382 -2.58 -4.34 13.42
CA LYS A 382 -3.72 -3.95 14.27
C LYS A 382 -4.18 -2.52 13.99
N VAL A 383 -3.23 -1.63 13.68
CA VAL A 383 -3.48 -0.22 13.35
C VAL A 383 -4.46 -0.16 12.17
N PHE A 384 -4.13 -0.81 11.05
CA PHE A 384 -4.98 -0.82 9.86
C PHE A 384 -6.32 -1.54 10.06
N GLU A 385 -6.37 -2.54 10.93
CA GLU A 385 -7.62 -3.22 11.27
C GLU A 385 -8.61 -2.33 12.01
N GLN A 386 -8.11 -1.40 12.81
CA GLN A 386 -8.96 -0.44 13.51
C GLN A 386 -9.58 0.56 12.55
N ASP A 387 -8.84 1.00 11.52
CA ASP A 387 -9.35 1.97 10.55
C ASP A 387 -10.32 1.34 9.57
N MET A 388 -10.09 0.08 9.20
CA MET A 388 -10.80 -0.60 8.11
C MET A 388 -12.32 -0.52 8.21
N GLY A 389 -12.89 -0.70 9.41
CA GLY A 389 -14.34 -0.63 9.61
C GLY A 389 -14.92 0.75 9.28
N PHE A 390 -14.22 1.82 9.65
CA PHE A 390 -14.64 3.19 9.38
C PHE A 390 -14.43 3.56 7.92
N LEU A 391 -13.26 3.23 7.35
CA LEU A 391 -12.91 3.61 5.98
C LEU A 391 -13.74 2.89 4.93
N SER A 392 -14.03 1.59 5.14
CA SER A 392 -14.93 0.84 4.26
C SER A 392 -16.36 1.39 4.30
N SER A 393 -16.85 1.77 5.48
CA SER A 393 -18.17 2.43 5.61
C SER A 393 -18.19 3.83 4.97
N GLN A 394 -17.13 4.62 5.12
CA GLN A 394 -17.01 5.92 4.45
C GLN A 394 -17.00 5.76 2.93
N ASN A 395 -16.29 4.75 2.40
CA ASN A 395 -16.29 4.42 0.98
C ASN A 395 -17.69 4.12 0.46
N GLU A 396 -18.48 3.35 1.22
CA GLU A 396 -19.86 3.03 0.86
C GLU A 396 -20.74 4.29 0.78
N ILE A 397 -20.63 5.18 1.77
CA ILE A 397 -21.38 6.45 1.81
C ILE A 397 -20.98 7.34 0.63
N LEU A 398 -19.68 7.52 0.39
CA LEU A 398 -19.16 8.30 -0.73
C LEU A 398 -19.69 7.82 -2.09
N MET A 399 -19.69 6.50 -2.31
CA MET A 399 -20.20 5.89 -3.53
C MET A 399 -21.71 6.03 -3.66
N LYS A 400 -22.44 5.99 -2.54
CA LYS A 400 -23.90 6.10 -2.50
C LYS A 400 -24.39 7.53 -2.74
N ASP A 401 -23.82 8.50 -2.02
CA ASP A 401 -24.27 9.89 -2.06
C ASP A 401 -23.86 10.57 -3.37
N ASN A 402 -22.74 10.14 -3.96
CA ASN A 402 -22.32 10.54 -5.31
C ASN A 402 -22.28 12.07 -5.52
N VAL A 403 -21.68 12.76 -4.56
CA VAL A 403 -21.43 14.20 -4.64
C VAL A 403 -19.95 14.48 -4.36
N PRO A 404 -19.39 15.61 -4.86
CA PRO A 404 -18.04 16.02 -4.54
C PRO A 404 -17.83 16.16 -3.03
N THR A 405 -16.60 15.94 -2.55
CA THR A 405 -16.32 15.91 -1.10
C THR A 405 -16.60 17.23 -0.39
N ARG A 406 -16.57 18.38 -1.09
CA ARG A 406 -16.93 19.68 -0.49
C ARG A 406 -18.36 19.74 0.07
N GLU A 407 -19.26 18.88 -0.40
CA GLU A 407 -20.65 18.83 0.05
C GLU A 407 -20.85 17.89 1.25
N LEU A 408 -19.90 16.99 1.50
CA LEU A 408 -19.97 15.97 2.56
C LEU A 408 -19.04 16.24 3.74
N TYR A 409 -17.89 16.89 3.50
CA TYR A 409 -16.83 17.04 4.48
C TYR A 409 -16.63 18.50 4.90
N ILE A 410 -16.43 18.68 6.20
CA ILE A 410 -15.93 19.92 6.79
C ILE A 410 -14.41 19.76 6.92
N ASN A 411 -13.63 20.66 6.31
CA ASN A 411 -12.17 20.65 6.42
C ASN A 411 -11.71 21.70 7.44
N LEU A 412 -11.03 21.27 8.50
CA LEU A 412 -10.40 22.16 9.46
C LEU A 412 -8.92 22.34 9.12
N LYS A 413 -8.43 23.58 9.04
CA LYS A 413 -7.00 23.85 8.76
C LYS A 413 -6.06 23.20 9.81
N SER A 414 -6.53 23.07 11.06
CA SER A 414 -5.78 22.49 12.17
C SER A 414 -5.72 20.95 12.18
N SER A 415 -6.34 20.25 11.22
CA SER A 415 -6.26 18.78 11.09
C SER A 415 -6.17 18.30 9.64
N ASP A 416 -6.90 18.93 8.71
CA ASP A 416 -7.21 18.38 7.39
C ASP A 416 -6.40 19.03 6.26
N THR A 417 -5.36 19.80 6.58
CA THR A 417 -4.59 20.55 5.57
C THR A 417 -4.02 19.63 4.48
N TRP A 418 -3.43 18.49 4.83
CA TRP A 418 -2.91 17.54 3.84
C TRP A 418 -4.00 16.91 2.98
N VAL A 419 -5.12 16.50 3.61
CA VAL A 419 -6.28 15.96 2.90
C VAL A 419 -6.86 16.97 1.91
N ALA A 420 -6.95 18.24 2.32
CA ALA A 420 -7.40 19.32 1.44
C ALA A 420 -6.46 19.54 0.24
N GLU A 421 -5.14 19.49 0.44
CA GLU A 421 -4.16 19.59 -0.65
C GLU A 421 -4.26 18.39 -1.61
N TYR A 422 -4.44 17.17 -1.08
CA TYR A 422 -4.64 15.98 -1.90
C TYR A 422 -5.92 16.04 -2.73
N ARG A 423 -7.06 16.45 -2.15
CA ARG A 423 -8.33 16.56 -2.88
C ARG A 423 -8.27 17.63 -3.98
N LYS A 424 -7.58 18.75 -3.76
CA LYS A 424 -7.31 19.75 -4.80
C LYS A 424 -6.41 19.20 -5.90
N TRP A 425 -5.41 18.40 -5.56
CA TRP A 425 -4.59 17.70 -6.55
C TRP A 425 -5.42 16.70 -7.36
N MET A 426 -6.29 15.91 -6.72
CA MET A 426 -7.23 15.00 -7.38
C MET A 426 -8.21 15.71 -8.32
N ASP A 427 -8.64 16.92 -8.02
CA ASP A 427 -9.47 17.71 -8.94
C ASP A 427 -8.75 18.01 -10.27
N LYS A 428 -7.43 18.17 -10.23
CA LYS A 428 -6.60 18.45 -11.41
C LYS A 428 -6.34 17.20 -12.23
N VAL A 429 -5.94 16.10 -11.58
CA VAL A 429 -5.43 14.90 -12.27
C VAL A 429 -6.41 13.72 -12.32
N GLY A 430 -7.49 13.76 -11.55
CA GLY A 430 -8.38 12.62 -11.33
C GLY A 430 -9.12 12.16 -12.59
N LYS A 431 -9.32 13.07 -13.56
CA LYS A 431 -9.95 12.75 -14.86
C LYS A 431 -9.21 11.66 -15.65
N GLY A 432 -7.93 11.43 -15.36
CA GLY A 432 -7.15 10.35 -15.97
C GLY A 432 -7.40 8.96 -15.36
N MET A 433 -8.21 8.86 -14.29
CA MET A 433 -8.62 7.58 -13.71
C MET A 433 -9.93 7.08 -14.33
N PRO A 434 -10.19 5.75 -14.29
CA PRO A 434 -11.50 5.20 -14.63
C PRO A 434 -12.64 5.78 -13.79
N TYR A 435 -12.35 6.17 -12.55
CA TYR A 435 -13.24 6.88 -11.62
C TYR A 435 -12.39 7.63 -10.58
N HIS A 436 -12.91 8.72 -10.02
CA HIS A 436 -12.24 9.50 -8.99
C HIS A 436 -13.23 10.33 -8.16
N ILE A 437 -12.86 10.65 -6.93
CA ILE A 437 -13.60 11.56 -6.06
C ILE A 437 -12.63 12.65 -5.61
N GLY A 438 -12.91 13.90 -5.99
CA GLY A 438 -12.11 15.08 -5.67
C GLY A 438 -12.82 16.07 -4.74
N HIS A 439 -12.26 17.27 -4.59
CA HIS A 439 -12.87 18.33 -3.78
C HIS A 439 -14.13 18.88 -4.44
N SER A 440 -14.01 19.25 -5.72
CA SER A 440 -15.06 19.85 -6.54
C SER A 440 -15.47 18.97 -7.72
N THR A 441 -14.68 17.95 -8.05
CA THR A 441 -14.93 17.06 -9.17
C THR A 441 -15.22 15.63 -8.70
N ILE A 442 -16.01 14.90 -9.50
CA ILE A 442 -16.28 13.49 -9.29
C ILE A 442 -16.41 12.81 -10.65
N SER A 443 -15.94 11.57 -10.75
CA SER A 443 -16.22 10.66 -11.85
C SER A 443 -16.53 9.31 -11.26
N LEU A 444 -17.73 8.81 -11.51
CA LEU A 444 -18.14 7.51 -11.00
C LEU A 444 -17.66 6.36 -11.89
N PRO A 445 -17.47 5.18 -11.29
CA PRO A 445 -17.20 3.97 -12.04
C PRO A 445 -18.42 3.60 -12.90
N LYS A 446 -18.16 3.17 -14.14
CA LYS A 446 -19.20 2.81 -15.13
C LYS A 446 -20.09 1.65 -14.68
N TYR A 447 -19.55 0.78 -13.84
CA TYR A 447 -20.25 -0.36 -13.26
C TYR A 447 -20.12 -0.25 -11.74
N PRO A 448 -21.14 -0.64 -10.96
CA PRO A 448 -20.95 -0.80 -9.53
C PRO A 448 -19.83 -1.82 -9.31
N ALA A 449 -19.03 -1.62 -8.26
CA ALA A 449 -18.02 -2.61 -7.89
C ALA A 449 -18.69 -3.99 -7.83
N VAL A 450 -18.06 -5.03 -8.35
CA VAL A 450 -18.47 -6.40 -8.02
C VAL A 450 -18.15 -6.56 -6.55
N VAL A 451 -19.12 -6.20 -5.70
CA VAL A 451 -18.94 -6.20 -4.28
C VAL A 451 -18.95 -7.65 -3.83
N GLU A 452 -17.78 -8.26 -3.71
CA GLU A 452 -17.58 -9.26 -2.66
C GLU A 452 -17.72 -8.49 -1.35
N HIS A 453 -18.96 -8.30 -0.88
CA HIS A 453 -19.27 -7.52 0.30
C HIS A 453 -18.39 -7.96 1.46
N ALA A 454 -17.40 -7.14 1.81
CA ALA A 454 -16.99 -7.06 3.20
C ALA A 454 -18.21 -6.50 3.92
N PRO A 455 -18.89 -7.28 4.78
CA PRO A 455 -20.05 -6.74 5.48
C PRO A 455 -19.62 -5.52 6.28
N ALA A 456 -20.49 -4.52 6.44
CA ALA A 456 -20.23 -3.36 7.28
C ALA A 456 -20.69 -3.61 8.74
N GLY A 457 -20.18 -2.82 9.69
CA GLY A 457 -20.62 -2.86 11.09
C GLY A 457 -20.23 -4.11 11.88
N PHE A 458 -21.08 -4.55 12.82
CA PHE A 458 -20.82 -5.72 13.67
C PHE A 458 -20.61 -7.02 12.88
N VAL A 459 -21.28 -7.12 11.72
CA VAL A 459 -21.15 -8.25 10.79
C VAL A 459 -19.80 -8.23 10.06
N ALA A 460 -19.20 -7.04 9.82
CA ALA A 460 -17.81 -6.87 9.38
C ALA A 460 -16.84 -7.53 10.35
N SER A 461 -16.97 -7.14 11.62
CA SER A 461 -16.10 -7.58 12.71
C SER A 461 -16.22 -9.08 12.95
N LEU A 462 -17.42 -9.65 12.85
CA LEU A 462 -17.68 -11.09 12.94
C LEU A 462 -17.19 -11.86 11.71
N SER A 463 -17.44 -11.38 10.51
CA SER A 463 -17.01 -12.05 9.26
C SER A 463 -15.50 -11.95 9.05
N ALA A 464 -14.87 -10.89 9.54
CA ALA A 464 -13.43 -10.71 9.61
C ALA A 464 -12.79 -11.62 10.68
N SER A 465 -13.50 -11.98 11.74
CA SER A 465 -12.97 -12.82 12.83
C SER A 465 -13.29 -14.31 12.70
N GLN A 466 -14.26 -14.67 11.87
CA GLN A 466 -14.52 -16.06 11.49
C GLN A 466 -13.52 -16.45 10.38
N PRO A 467 -12.81 -17.59 10.49
CA PRO A 467 -12.19 -18.20 9.32
C PRO A 467 -13.34 -18.51 8.35
N ALA A 468 -13.41 -17.80 7.22
CA ALA A 468 -14.44 -18.07 6.23
C ALA A 468 -14.28 -19.53 5.82
N LYS A 469 -15.16 -20.43 6.26
CA LYS A 469 -15.01 -21.85 5.94
C LYS A 469 -15.26 -21.99 4.44
N GLY A 470 -14.21 -22.36 3.71
CA GLY A 470 -14.39 -23.00 2.42
C GLY A 470 -15.02 -24.39 2.64
N GLY A 471 -15.13 -25.19 1.58
CA GLY A 471 -15.67 -26.54 1.67
C GLY A 471 -14.94 -27.43 2.70
N ILE A 472 -15.42 -28.67 2.87
CA ILE A 472 -14.84 -29.62 3.82
C ILE A 472 -13.32 -29.76 3.55
N GLY A 473 -12.50 -29.28 4.49
CA GLY A 473 -11.03 -29.28 4.38
C GLY A 473 -10.38 -27.90 4.15
N ASP A 474 -11.15 -26.89 3.73
CA ASP A 474 -10.63 -25.54 3.46
C ASP A 474 -10.86 -24.60 4.64
N MET A 475 -9.76 -24.16 5.24
CA MET A 475 -9.82 -23.28 6.41
C MET A 475 -10.17 -21.82 6.09
N TYR A 476 -10.16 -21.37 4.83
CA TYR A 476 -10.35 -19.95 4.51
C TYR A 476 -10.91 -19.72 3.08
N ALA A 477 -12.07 -19.07 2.92
CA ALA A 477 -12.55 -18.47 1.66
C ALA A 477 -11.97 -17.06 1.51
N PRO A 478 -11.53 -16.62 0.31
CA PRO A 478 -10.90 -15.31 0.09
C PRO A 478 -11.77 -14.19 0.64
N ASN A 479 -11.29 -13.52 1.70
CA ASN A 479 -11.99 -12.39 2.30
C ASN A 479 -10.95 -11.34 2.68
N LEU A 480 -10.97 -10.19 1.99
CA LEU A 480 -10.06 -9.06 2.26
C LEU A 480 -10.23 -8.46 3.65
N ALA A 481 -11.39 -8.66 4.28
CA ALA A 481 -11.59 -8.31 5.68
C ALA A 481 -10.84 -9.25 6.63
N ASN A 482 -10.43 -10.44 6.22
CA ASN A 482 -9.72 -11.42 7.05
C ASN A 482 -8.19 -11.22 7.01
N ARG A 483 -7.57 -11.08 8.19
CA ARG A 483 -6.11 -10.87 8.37
C ARG A 483 -5.26 -11.90 7.61
N TYR A 484 -5.68 -13.16 7.58
CA TYR A 484 -4.95 -14.20 6.87
C TYR A 484 -4.74 -13.83 5.40
N PHE A 485 -5.80 -13.42 4.70
CA PHE A 485 -5.73 -13.01 3.29
C PHE A 485 -5.10 -11.65 3.11
N ARG A 486 -5.44 -10.67 3.95
CA ARG A 486 -4.87 -9.32 3.81
C ARG A 486 -3.35 -9.29 3.99
N HIS A 487 -2.81 -10.11 4.89
CA HIS A 487 -1.43 -10.00 5.34
C HIS A 487 -0.66 -11.33 5.35
N VAL A 488 -1.17 -12.35 6.05
CA VAL A 488 -0.38 -13.55 6.36
C VAL A 488 0.06 -14.28 5.10
N ILE A 489 -0.83 -14.43 4.11
CA ILE A 489 -0.47 -15.09 2.84
C ILE A 489 0.58 -14.32 2.05
N HIS A 490 0.67 -13.00 2.23
CA HIS A 490 1.60 -12.13 1.52
C HIS A 490 2.92 -11.90 2.28
N CYS A 491 2.97 -12.23 3.57
CA CYS A 491 4.15 -12.07 4.40
C CYS A 491 4.86 -13.42 4.60
N LYS A 492 6.06 -13.57 4.01
CA LYS A 492 6.89 -14.78 4.14
C LYS A 492 7.16 -15.12 5.61
N ASP A 493 7.43 -14.11 6.44
CA ASP A 493 7.71 -14.28 7.88
C ASP A 493 6.49 -14.82 8.63
N CYS A 494 5.34 -14.15 8.53
CA CYS A 494 4.11 -14.55 9.24
C CYS A 494 3.61 -15.93 8.78
N ARG A 495 3.70 -16.24 7.48
CA ARG A 495 3.36 -17.55 6.94
C ARG A 495 4.28 -18.65 7.47
N SER A 496 5.59 -18.40 7.55
CA SER A 496 6.57 -19.35 8.07
C SER A 496 6.33 -19.63 9.55
N VAL A 497 6.05 -18.58 10.32
CA VAL A 497 5.69 -18.68 11.74
C VAL A 497 4.39 -19.47 11.93
N LEU A 498 3.37 -19.22 11.11
CA LEU A 498 2.12 -19.97 11.13
C LEU A 498 2.34 -21.47 10.86
N LYS A 499 3.15 -21.80 9.83
CA LYS A 499 3.52 -23.20 9.54
C LYS A 499 4.24 -23.85 10.74
N ALA A 500 5.19 -23.14 11.34
CA ALA A 500 5.94 -23.64 12.49
C ALA A 500 5.02 -23.91 13.70
N PHE A 501 4.17 -22.96 14.10
CA PHE A 501 3.26 -23.16 15.24
C PHE A 501 2.21 -24.25 14.98
N ARG A 502 1.75 -24.42 13.73
CA ARG A 502 0.88 -25.55 13.36
C ARG A 502 1.60 -26.89 13.49
N ALA A 503 2.84 -26.98 13.02
CA ALA A 503 3.65 -28.20 13.16
C ALA A 503 3.89 -28.55 14.64
N TRP A 504 4.29 -27.56 15.46
CA TRP A 504 4.47 -27.74 16.91
C TRP A 504 3.18 -28.16 17.60
N LYS A 505 2.04 -27.51 17.30
CA LYS A 505 0.73 -27.89 17.82
C LYS A 505 0.41 -29.36 17.52
N ASN A 506 0.61 -29.79 16.28
CA ASN A 506 0.32 -31.16 15.86
C ASN A 506 1.24 -32.17 16.57
N ALA A 507 2.55 -31.88 16.63
CA ALA A 507 3.51 -32.73 17.33
C ALA A 507 3.18 -32.87 18.83
N LEU A 508 2.91 -31.75 19.51
CA LEU A 508 2.51 -31.76 20.93
C LEU A 508 1.19 -32.49 21.15
N SER A 509 0.24 -32.41 20.21
CA SER A 509 -1.02 -33.15 20.27
C SER A 509 -0.80 -34.66 20.19
N ILE A 510 0.09 -35.11 19.30
CA ILE A 510 0.48 -36.53 19.20
C ILE A 510 1.14 -36.99 20.50
N VAL A 511 2.11 -36.23 21.03
CA VAL A 511 2.78 -36.57 22.30
C VAL A 511 1.80 -36.62 23.46
N ALA A 512 0.88 -35.65 23.57
CA ALA A 512 -0.15 -35.65 24.61
C ALA A 512 -1.06 -36.88 24.53
N LEU A 513 -1.50 -37.26 23.33
CA LEU A 513 -2.34 -38.45 23.11
C LEU A 513 -1.59 -39.74 23.48
N VAL A 514 -0.35 -39.90 23.02
CA VAL A 514 0.49 -41.08 23.32
C VAL A 514 0.78 -41.16 24.82
N SER A 515 1.20 -40.07 25.46
CA SER A 515 1.47 -40.03 26.90
C SER A 515 0.23 -40.36 27.72
N THR A 516 -0.94 -39.88 27.30
CA THR A 516 -2.22 -40.20 27.97
C THR A 516 -2.58 -41.67 27.81
N ALA A 517 -2.44 -42.24 26.61
CA ALA A 517 -2.69 -43.66 26.38
C ALA A 517 -1.74 -44.55 27.20
N LEU A 518 -0.44 -44.23 27.23
CA LEU A 518 0.55 -44.94 28.05
C LEU A 518 0.25 -44.80 29.55
N ALA A 519 -0.20 -43.63 30.02
CA ALA A 519 -0.55 -43.43 31.42
C ALA A 519 -1.72 -44.32 31.86
N ILE A 520 -2.65 -44.65 30.95
CA ILE A 520 -3.75 -45.59 31.22
C ILE A 520 -3.22 -47.02 31.37
N LEU A 521 -2.24 -47.41 30.53
CA LEU A 521 -1.73 -48.79 30.45
C LEU A 521 -0.67 -49.12 31.52
N VAL A 522 0.11 -48.15 31.98
CA VAL A 522 1.22 -48.40 32.92
C VAL A 522 0.71 -48.59 34.36
N SER A 523 1.17 -49.65 35.00
CA SER A 523 0.83 -50.00 36.40
C SER A 523 1.64 -49.21 37.44
N GLY A 524 2.84 -48.75 37.10
CA GLY A 524 3.72 -48.01 38.01
C GLY A 524 3.24 -46.60 38.31
N ARG A 525 2.98 -46.28 39.59
CA ARG A 525 2.50 -44.97 40.05
C ARG A 525 3.42 -43.81 39.63
N GLN A 526 4.73 -44.00 39.69
CA GLN A 526 5.72 -42.99 39.30
C GLN A 526 5.67 -42.69 37.79
N TRP A 527 5.61 -43.74 36.95
CA TRP A 527 5.49 -43.59 35.51
C TRP A 527 4.16 -42.96 35.08
N LYS A 528 3.04 -43.33 35.72
CA LYS A 528 1.75 -42.69 35.52
C LYS A 528 1.81 -41.19 35.84
N ALA A 529 2.42 -40.81 36.96
CA ALA A 529 2.58 -39.40 37.33
C ALA A 529 3.43 -38.62 36.32
N PHE A 530 4.56 -39.19 35.86
CA PHE A 530 5.42 -38.59 34.85
C PHE A 530 4.68 -38.37 33.51
N LEU A 531 3.95 -39.37 33.03
CA LEU A 531 3.22 -39.31 31.77
C LEU A 531 2.08 -38.27 31.83
N LEU A 532 1.34 -38.19 32.94
CA LEU A 532 0.31 -37.16 33.14
C LEU A 532 0.90 -35.75 33.20
N PHE A 533 2.07 -35.59 33.84
CA PHE A 533 2.79 -34.32 33.86
C PHE A 533 3.25 -33.91 32.46
N SER A 534 3.80 -34.85 31.69
CA SER A 534 4.15 -34.66 30.27
C SER A 534 2.94 -34.23 29.43
N THR A 535 1.78 -34.91 29.59
CA THR A 535 0.52 -34.51 28.94
C THR A 535 0.14 -33.07 29.31
N THR A 536 0.26 -32.70 30.58
CA THR A 536 -0.08 -31.34 31.04
C THR A 536 0.78 -30.27 30.39
N ILE A 537 2.10 -30.50 30.32
CA ILE A 537 3.03 -29.61 29.61
C ILE A 537 2.65 -29.50 28.13
N CYS A 538 2.36 -30.63 27.48
CA CYS A 538 1.97 -30.64 26.06
C CYS A 538 0.68 -29.85 25.82
N LEU A 539 -0.33 -29.99 26.70
CA LEU A 539 -1.58 -29.23 26.62
C LEU A 539 -1.34 -27.72 26.78
N ALA A 540 -0.48 -27.31 27.72
CA ALA A 540 -0.08 -25.91 27.85
C ALA A 540 0.61 -25.39 26.58
N GLY A 541 1.51 -26.19 25.99
CA GLY A 541 2.15 -25.87 24.71
C GLY A 541 1.17 -25.78 23.53
N ILE A 542 0.17 -26.67 23.47
CA ILE A 542 -0.91 -26.63 22.46
C ILE A 542 -1.73 -25.34 22.59
N HIS A 543 -2.02 -24.92 23.83
CA HIS A 543 -2.72 -23.66 24.08
C HIS A 543 -1.90 -22.47 23.57
N ILE A 544 -0.60 -22.40 23.93
CA ILE A 544 0.31 -21.35 23.45
C ILE A 544 0.36 -21.31 21.92
N CYS A 545 0.54 -22.46 21.26
CA CYS A 545 0.56 -22.55 19.80
C CYS A 545 -0.77 -22.09 19.19
N THR A 546 -1.90 -22.48 19.78
CA THR A 546 -3.23 -22.08 19.30
C THR A 546 -3.43 -20.58 19.43
N THR A 547 -3.01 -19.98 20.54
CA THR A 547 -3.06 -18.53 20.74
C THR A 547 -2.16 -17.79 19.75
N ALA A 548 -0.94 -18.27 19.50
CA ALA A 548 -0.04 -17.68 18.51
C ALA A 548 -0.61 -17.78 17.07
N ILE A 549 -1.20 -18.92 16.72
CA ILE A 549 -1.90 -19.11 15.43
C ILE A 549 -3.07 -18.13 15.32
N ALA A 550 -3.90 -18.04 16.36
CA ALA A 550 -5.04 -17.13 16.38
C ALA A 550 -4.57 -15.69 16.20
N MET A 551 -3.62 -15.21 17.01
CA MET A 551 -3.04 -13.88 16.87
C MET A 551 -2.64 -13.58 15.42
N ASN A 552 -1.88 -14.47 14.77
CA ASN A 552 -1.43 -14.22 13.41
C ASN A 552 -2.56 -14.27 12.36
N THR A 553 -3.65 -15.00 12.60
CA THR A 553 -4.67 -15.28 11.56
C THR A 553 -6.02 -14.61 11.76
N THR A 554 -6.35 -14.18 12.98
CA THR A 554 -7.61 -13.50 13.30
C THR A 554 -7.40 -12.00 13.36
N ASN A 555 -8.36 -11.23 12.86
CA ASN A 555 -8.33 -9.78 13.06
C ASN A 555 -8.41 -9.41 14.53
N PHE A 556 -7.78 -8.29 14.87
CA PHE A 556 -8.08 -7.55 16.06
C PHE A 556 -9.49 -6.99 15.95
N ILE A 557 -10.37 -7.48 16.80
CA ILE A 557 -11.67 -6.86 17.00
C ILE A 557 -11.50 -5.89 18.16
N ARG A 558 -11.68 -4.59 17.89
CA ARG A 558 -11.83 -3.63 18.97
C ARG A 558 -13.10 -3.99 19.71
N THR A 559 -12.99 -4.41 20.97
CA THR A 559 -14.14 -4.54 21.86
C THR A 559 -14.73 -3.14 22.03
N HIS A 560 -15.81 -2.87 21.30
CA HIS A 560 -16.54 -1.62 21.42
C HIS A 560 -17.06 -1.54 22.85
N ARG A 561 -16.96 -0.40 23.54
CA ARG A 561 -17.41 -0.23 24.95
C ARG A 561 -18.90 -0.59 25.21
N ARG A 562 -19.68 -0.87 24.17
CA ARG A 562 -21.10 -1.28 24.26
C ARG A 562 -21.30 -2.80 24.15
N LEU A 563 -20.23 -3.56 23.91
CA LEU A 563 -20.13 -5.02 23.95
C LEU A 563 -19.24 -5.40 25.13
#